data_AF-A0A6G3MJ01-F1
#
_entry.id   AF-A0A6G3MJ01-F1
#
_cell.length_a   1.000
_cell.length_b   1.000
_cell.length_c   1.000
_cell.angle_alpha   90.00
_cell.angle_beta   90.00
_cell.angle_gamma   90.00
#
_symmetry.space_group_name_H-M   'P 1'
#
loop_
_entity.id
_entity.type
_entity.pdbx_description
1 polymer ?
#
loop_
_entity_poly.entity_id
_entity_poly.type
_entity_poly.pdbx_seq_one_letter_code
_entity_poly.pdbx_strand_id
1 'polypeptide(L)'
;DSHVQYRIGNVDAFQLADGLHYIFAHIGQLTGMYRYKYKLMKQVRMCKDLKHLIYYRFNTGPVGKGPGMGFWGPSWRVWVFFMRGIVPLLERWLGNLLARQFEGRLSKGVAKTITKQRVESHYDLELRAAVMHDICDMMPEGIRQNKARTILQHLSEAWRCWKANIPWKIPGLPIPVENMILRYVKAKADWWTNTSHYNRERIRRGATVDKTVCKKNLGRLTRLFLKAEQERQHNYLKDGPYISAEEAVAIYTTMV
;
A
#
# COMPACT_ATOMS: atom_id res chain seq x y z
N ASP A 1 -20.44 18.95 34.22
CA ASP A 1 -21.49 18.22 34.98
C ASP A 1 -21.07 17.81 36.37
N SER A 2 -19.95 17.10 36.58
CA SER A 2 -19.49 16.72 37.94
C SER A 2 -19.35 17.91 38.90
N HIS A 3 -18.70 19.00 38.45
CA HIS A 3 -18.63 20.25 39.23
C HIS A 3 -20.01 20.89 39.46
N VAL A 4 -20.95 20.74 38.52
CA VAL A 4 -22.31 21.30 38.66
C VAL A 4 -23.09 20.55 39.74
N GLN A 5 -23.03 19.22 39.73
CA GLN A 5 -23.65 18.37 40.75
C GLN A 5 -23.12 18.65 42.16
N TYR A 6 -21.82 18.89 42.29
CA TYR A 6 -21.21 19.36 43.53
C TYR A 6 -21.76 20.73 43.98
N ARG A 7 -21.82 21.70 43.05
CA ARG A 7 -22.23 23.08 43.37
C ARG A 7 -23.72 23.22 43.71
N ILE A 8 -24.56 22.32 43.22
CA ILE A 8 -25.99 22.25 43.54
C ILE A 8 -26.22 21.49 44.85
N GLY A 9 -25.19 20.87 45.45
CA GLY A 9 -25.28 20.19 46.73
C GLY A 9 -25.71 18.73 46.65
N ASN A 10 -25.77 18.14 45.46
CA ASN A 10 -26.18 16.74 45.26
C ASN A 10 -25.06 15.73 45.57
N VAL A 11 -23.80 16.18 45.60
CA VAL A 11 -22.59 15.35 45.73
C VAL A 11 -21.61 16.06 46.63
N ASP A 12 -20.88 15.32 47.47
CA ASP A 12 -19.89 15.91 48.38
C ASP A 12 -18.55 16.24 47.66
N ALA A 13 -17.64 16.92 48.37
CA ALA A 13 -16.34 17.33 47.82
C ALA A 13 -15.39 16.15 47.52
N PHE A 14 -15.47 15.06 48.30
CA PHE A 14 -14.62 13.88 48.14
C PHE A 14 -15.07 13.03 46.95
N GLN A 15 -16.38 12.86 46.78
CA GLN A 15 -17.04 12.25 45.64
C GLN A 15 -16.78 13.05 44.36
N LEU A 16 -16.74 14.39 44.42
CA LEU A 16 -16.29 15.19 43.29
C LEU A 16 -14.84 14.85 42.91
N ALA A 17 -13.92 14.81 43.87
CA ALA A 17 -12.52 14.53 43.61
C ALA A 17 -12.30 13.11 43.05
N ASP A 18 -12.96 12.10 43.63
CA ASP A 18 -12.95 10.71 43.14
C ASP A 18 -13.58 10.61 41.73
N GLY A 19 -14.68 11.31 41.49
CA GLY A 19 -15.32 11.39 40.18
C GLY A 19 -14.42 12.00 39.10
N LEU A 20 -13.70 13.09 39.42
CA LEU A 20 -12.71 13.68 38.51
C LEU A 20 -11.55 12.71 38.24
N HIS A 21 -11.06 12.02 39.28
CA HIS A 21 -10.01 11.03 39.13
C HIS A 21 -10.47 9.88 38.22
N TYR A 22 -11.69 9.39 38.44
CA TYR A 22 -12.31 8.35 37.63
C TYR A 22 -12.44 8.79 36.17
N ILE A 23 -12.94 10.00 35.91
CA ILE A 23 -13.06 10.55 34.56
C ILE A 23 -11.71 10.53 33.85
N PHE A 24 -10.68 11.18 34.42
CA PHE A 24 -9.38 11.29 33.75
C PHE A 24 -8.66 9.95 33.62
N ALA A 25 -8.89 8.99 34.51
CA ALA A 25 -8.36 7.64 34.40
C ALA A 25 -9.10 6.76 33.38
N HIS A 26 -10.38 7.05 33.07
CA HIS A 26 -11.26 6.21 32.26
C HIS A 26 -11.84 6.91 31.02
N ILE A 27 -11.24 8.00 30.53
CA ILE A 27 -11.66 8.69 29.29
C ILE A 27 -11.84 7.72 28.10
N GLY A 28 -10.99 6.70 27.99
CA GLY A 28 -11.14 5.68 26.94
C GLY A 28 -12.50 4.98 27.00
N GLN A 29 -12.95 4.60 28.19
CA GLN A 29 -14.25 3.94 28.39
C GLN A 29 -15.41 4.92 28.27
N LEU A 30 -15.28 6.13 28.81
CA LEU A 30 -16.36 7.11 28.88
C LEU A 30 -16.64 7.83 27.55
N THR A 31 -15.64 8.00 26.68
CA THR A 31 -15.78 8.83 25.47
C THR A 31 -15.68 8.07 24.16
N GLY A 32 -14.85 7.03 24.09
CA GLY A 32 -14.56 6.34 22.83
C GLY A 32 -13.70 7.14 21.82
N MET A 33 -13.04 8.23 22.22
CA MET A 33 -12.22 9.08 21.33
C MET A 33 -11.12 8.32 20.57
N TYR A 34 -10.64 7.19 21.12
CA TYR A 34 -9.62 6.34 20.48
C TYR A 34 -10.07 5.79 19.12
N ARG A 35 -11.38 5.71 18.85
CA ARG A 35 -11.95 5.27 17.57
C ARG A 35 -11.62 6.24 16.44
N TYR A 36 -11.61 7.54 16.73
CA TYR A 36 -11.35 8.60 15.75
C TYR A 36 -9.87 8.97 15.67
N LYS A 37 -9.13 8.80 16.77
CA LYS A 37 -7.67 9.00 16.78
C LYS A 37 -6.98 7.99 17.70
N TYR A 38 -6.53 6.89 17.11
CA TYR A 38 -5.96 5.76 17.86
C TYR A 38 -4.68 6.09 18.66
N LYS A 39 -3.90 7.10 18.23
CA LYS A 39 -2.69 7.53 18.98
C LYS A 39 -2.99 7.99 20.41
N LEU A 40 -4.25 8.34 20.70
CA LEU A 40 -4.77 8.61 22.06
C LEU A 40 -4.49 7.48 23.05
N MET A 41 -4.36 6.23 22.58
CA MET A 41 -4.04 5.08 23.42
C MET A 41 -2.74 5.28 24.21
N LYS A 42 -1.82 6.16 23.78
CA LYS A 42 -0.66 6.57 24.57
C LYS A 42 -1.08 7.23 25.89
N GLN A 43 -1.97 8.22 25.84
CA GLN A 43 -2.47 8.93 27.02
C GLN A 43 -3.33 8.03 27.91
N VAL A 44 -4.18 7.20 27.30
CA VAL A 44 -5.02 6.25 28.05
C VAL A 44 -4.17 5.25 28.85
N ARG A 45 -3.11 4.70 28.23
CA ARG A 45 -2.17 3.82 28.94
C ARG A 45 -1.46 4.54 30.07
N MET A 46 -0.92 5.74 29.81
CA MET A 46 -0.26 6.56 30.83
C MET A 46 -1.17 6.88 32.03
N CYS A 47 -2.44 7.18 31.81
CA CYS A 47 -3.40 7.43 32.90
C CYS A 47 -3.70 6.15 33.69
N LYS A 48 -3.70 4.98 33.06
CA LYS A 48 -3.82 3.69 33.77
C LYS A 48 -2.57 3.40 34.61
N ASP A 49 -1.38 3.68 34.08
CA ASP A 49 -0.12 3.50 34.81
C ASP A 49 -0.07 4.41 36.04
N LEU A 50 -0.46 5.69 35.87
CA LEU A 50 -0.61 6.65 36.97
C LEU A 50 -1.65 6.15 37.99
N LYS A 51 -2.81 5.65 37.54
CA LYS A 51 -3.82 5.07 38.44
C LYS A 51 -3.22 3.95 39.29
N HIS A 52 -2.52 3.00 38.67
CA HIS A 52 -1.90 1.88 39.41
C HIS A 52 -0.86 2.36 40.42
N LEU A 53 0.03 3.27 40.00
CA LEU A 53 1.06 3.85 40.86
C LEU A 53 0.44 4.52 42.10
N ILE A 54 -0.54 5.39 41.88
CA ILE A 54 -1.12 6.16 42.99
C ILE A 54 -1.98 5.25 43.87
N TYR A 55 -2.76 4.32 43.30
CA TYR A 55 -3.61 3.41 44.07
C TYR A 55 -2.77 2.49 44.97
N TYR A 56 -1.63 1.99 44.47
CA TYR A 56 -0.74 1.15 45.25
C TYR A 56 -0.15 1.89 46.46
N ARG A 57 0.12 3.19 46.33
CA ARG A 57 0.61 4.01 47.45
C ARG A 57 -0.52 4.45 48.41
N PHE A 58 -1.69 4.73 47.86
CA PHE A 58 -2.85 5.27 48.59
C PHE A 58 -3.59 4.20 49.40
N ASN A 59 -3.81 3.01 48.83
CA ASN A 59 -4.49 1.90 49.48
C ASN A 59 -3.51 1.08 50.35
N THR A 60 -2.82 1.74 51.28
CA THR A 60 -1.89 1.11 52.23
C THR A 60 -2.33 1.36 53.67
N GLY A 61 -2.01 0.43 54.57
CA GLY A 61 -2.40 0.52 55.98
C GLY A 61 -3.90 0.27 56.19
N PRO A 62 -4.61 1.10 56.99
CA PRO A 62 -6.05 0.93 57.24
C PRO A 62 -6.96 1.19 56.02
N VAL A 63 -6.45 1.82 54.96
CA VAL A 63 -7.22 2.17 53.77
C VAL A 63 -7.35 0.95 52.84
N GLY A 64 -8.56 0.42 52.74
CA GLY A 64 -8.87 -0.74 51.90
C GLY A 64 -8.94 -0.46 50.40
N LYS A 65 -9.25 -1.50 49.62
CA LYS A 65 -9.53 -1.38 48.18
C LYS A 65 -10.98 -0.90 47.99
N GLY A 66 -11.17 0.30 47.47
CA GLY A 66 -12.49 0.85 47.19
C GLY A 66 -12.44 2.17 46.42
N PRO A 67 -13.61 2.72 46.06
CA PRO A 67 -13.71 4.12 45.62
C PRO A 67 -13.35 5.07 46.77
N GLY A 68 -12.99 6.32 46.45
CA GLY A 68 -12.57 7.34 47.44
C GLY A 68 -11.17 7.90 47.22
N MET A 69 -10.58 7.67 46.04
CA MET A 69 -9.26 8.18 45.67
C MET A 69 -9.42 9.38 44.75
N GLY A 70 -9.26 10.58 45.31
CA GLY A 70 -9.45 11.86 44.61
C GLY A 70 -8.21 12.52 44.01
N PHE A 71 -7.10 11.80 43.81
CA PHE A 71 -5.83 12.40 43.35
C PHE A 71 -5.77 12.51 41.81
N TRP A 72 -6.56 13.42 41.25
CA TRP A 72 -6.76 13.56 39.80
C TRP A 72 -5.72 14.42 39.06
N GLY A 73 -4.90 15.20 39.78
CA GLY A 73 -3.95 16.16 39.22
C GLY A 73 -2.98 15.58 38.17
N PRO A 74 -2.31 14.43 38.41
CA PRO A 74 -1.41 13.84 37.42
C PRO A 74 -2.12 13.46 36.11
N SER A 75 -3.26 12.80 36.20
CA SER A 75 -4.05 12.39 35.03
C SER A 75 -4.61 13.60 34.29
N TRP A 76 -5.08 14.63 35.00
CA TRP A 76 -5.52 15.89 34.39
C TRP A 76 -4.43 16.53 33.54
N ARG A 77 -3.19 16.61 34.03
CA ARG A 77 -2.04 17.15 33.26
C ARG A 77 -1.82 16.40 31.95
N VAL A 78 -1.95 15.07 31.94
CA VAL A 78 -1.83 14.26 30.71
C VAL A 78 -2.83 14.72 29.66
N TRP A 79 -4.07 15.01 30.06
CA TRP A 79 -5.12 15.46 29.16
C TRP A 79 -4.97 16.91 28.73
N VAL A 80 -4.47 17.80 29.60
CA VAL A 80 -4.13 19.18 29.22
C VAL A 80 -3.02 19.18 28.16
N PHE A 81 -1.96 18.38 28.32
CA PHE A 81 -0.90 18.28 27.32
C PHE A 81 -1.37 17.60 26.03
N PHE A 82 -2.32 16.67 26.10
CA PHE A 82 -2.99 16.15 24.92
C PHE A 82 -3.72 17.27 24.16
N MET A 83 -4.48 18.11 24.88
CA MET A 83 -5.20 19.23 24.28
C MET A 83 -4.24 20.22 23.61
N ARG A 84 -3.11 20.55 24.25
CA ARG A 84 -2.06 21.39 23.63
C ARG A 84 -1.62 20.88 22.25
N GLY A 85 -1.45 19.56 22.10
CA GLY A 85 -1.00 18.97 20.84
C GLY A 85 -2.12 18.73 19.81
N ILE A 86 -3.37 18.60 20.24
CA ILE A 86 -4.50 18.29 19.36
C ILE A 86 -5.17 19.54 18.78
N VAL A 87 -5.12 20.67 19.49
CA VAL A 87 -5.73 21.95 19.07
C VAL A 87 -5.33 22.36 17.65
N PRO A 88 -4.03 22.53 17.29
CA PRO A 88 -3.66 22.96 15.95
C PRO A 88 -4.08 21.95 14.86
N LEU A 89 -4.18 20.66 15.22
CA LEU A 89 -4.64 19.63 14.29
C LEU A 89 -6.15 19.74 14.02
N LEU A 90 -6.94 19.97 15.08
CA LEU A 90 -8.38 20.15 14.98
C LEU A 90 -8.74 21.46 14.30
N GLU A 91 -8.04 22.55 14.59
CA GLU A 91 -8.22 23.84 13.90
C GLU A 91 -8.08 23.67 12.40
N ARG A 92 -7.01 22.99 11.94
CA ARG A 92 -6.83 22.71 10.51
C ARG A 92 -7.93 21.82 9.94
N TRP A 93 -8.32 20.76 10.66
CA TRP A 93 -9.33 19.81 10.17
C TRP A 93 -10.73 20.44 10.10
N LEU A 94 -11.11 21.19 11.13
CA LEU A 94 -12.38 21.90 11.19
C LEU A 94 -12.38 23.08 10.22
N GLY A 95 -11.28 23.82 10.09
CA GLY A 95 -11.13 24.87 9.08
C GLY A 95 -11.33 24.33 7.67
N ASN A 96 -10.68 23.23 7.31
CA ASN A 96 -10.87 22.57 6.01
C ASN A 96 -12.30 22.03 5.83
N LEU A 97 -12.93 21.55 6.89
CA LEU A 97 -14.32 21.07 6.85
C LEU A 97 -15.27 22.22 6.54
N LEU A 98 -15.12 23.34 7.24
CA LEU A 98 -15.94 24.53 7.07
C LEU A 98 -15.70 25.18 5.71
N ALA A 99 -14.44 25.36 5.30
CA ALA A 99 -14.11 25.87 3.97
C ALA A 99 -14.78 25.02 2.88
N ARG A 100 -14.67 23.68 2.96
CA ARG A 100 -15.35 22.80 2.00
C ARG A 100 -16.88 22.87 2.06
N GLN A 101 -17.45 23.15 3.23
CA GLN A 101 -18.91 23.25 3.40
C GLN A 101 -19.45 24.54 2.76
N PHE A 102 -18.73 25.65 2.90
CA PHE A 102 -19.16 26.97 2.43
C PHE A 102 -18.69 27.27 1.00
N GLU A 103 -17.44 26.96 0.67
CA GLU A 103 -16.83 27.25 -0.64
C GLU A 103 -17.01 26.09 -1.64
N GLY A 104 -17.49 24.94 -1.17
CA GLY A 104 -17.65 23.73 -1.98
C GLY A 104 -16.33 22.99 -2.24
N ARG A 105 -16.38 21.96 -3.09
CA ARG A 105 -15.21 21.13 -3.42
C ARG A 105 -14.69 21.45 -4.82
N LEU A 106 -13.40 21.79 -4.91
CA LEU A 106 -12.68 21.93 -6.17
C LEU A 106 -12.43 20.55 -6.81
N SER A 107 -13.11 20.22 -7.92
CA SER A 107 -13.09 18.85 -8.49
C SER A 107 -11.75 18.44 -9.14
N LYS A 108 -10.88 19.41 -9.46
CA LYS A 108 -9.55 19.21 -10.07
C LYS A 108 -8.48 20.20 -9.58
N GLY A 109 -8.69 20.83 -8.42
CA GLY A 109 -7.77 21.86 -7.92
C GLY A 109 -6.39 21.33 -7.48
N VAL A 110 -6.27 20.02 -7.21
CA VAL A 110 -5.02 19.39 -6.77
C VAL A 110 -4.72 18.17 -7.64
N ALA A 111 -3.51 18.15 -8.21
CA ALA A 111 -3.00 17.00 -8.94
C ALA A 111 -2.92 15.77 -8.02
N LYS A 112 -3.49 14.64 -8.45
CA LYS A 112 -3.52 13.41 -7.64
C LYS A 112 -2.16 12.72 -7.69
N THR A 113 -1.52 12.55 -6.53
CA THR A 113 -0.30 11.75 -6.41
C THR A 113 -0.54 10.29 -6.81
N ILE A 114 0.46 9.67 -7.45
CA ILE A 114 0.41 8.26 -7.85
C ILE A 114 0.69 7.40 -6.62
N THR A 115 -0.37 6.84 -6.05
CA THR A 115 -0.27 5.87 -4.95
C THR A 115 -0.19 4.44 -5.49
N LYS A 116 0.13 3.47 -4.62
CA LYS A 116 0.32 2.04 -4.95
C LYS A 116 -0.73 1.46 -5.91
N GLN A 117 -2.00 1.83 -5.77
CA GLN A 117 -3.10 1.31 -6.60
C GLN A 117 -2.99 1.74 -8.08
N ARG A 118 -2.35 2.88 -8.36
CA ARG A 118 -2.32 3.49 -9.69
C ARG A 118 -0.99 3.33 -10.42
N VAL A 119 0.00 2.69 -9.81
CA VAL A 119 1.35 2.54 -10.38
C VAL A 119 1.30 1.85 -11.75
N GLU A 120 0.59 0.71 -11.86
CA GLU A 120 0.51 -0.03 -13.13
C GLU A 120 -0.26 0.73 -14.21
N SER A 121 -1.39 1.34 -13.85
CA SER A 121 -2.21 2.12 -14.80
C SER A 121 -1.50 3.39 -15.27
N HIS A 122 -0.76 4.05 -14.37
CA HIS A 122 0.01 5.24 -14.73
C HIS A 122 1.22 4.88 -15.60
N TYR A 123 1.90 3.77 -15.32
CA TYR A 123 2.96 3.25 -16.20
C TYR A 123 2.44 3.03 -17.63
N ASP A 124 1.28 2.40 -17.78
CA ASP A 124 0.66 2.20 -19.10
C ASP A 124 0.23 3.52 -19.76
N LEU A 125 -0.15 4.54 -18.99
CA LEU A 125 -0.50 5.86 -19.49
C LEU A 125 0.74 6.57 -20.07
N GLU A 126 1.83 6.62 -19.30
CA GLU A 126 3.10 7.24 -19.71
C GLU A 126 3.73 6.49 -20.88
N LEU A 127 3.69 5.15 -20.88
CA LEU A 127 4.17 4.35 -22.02
C LEU A 127 3.42 4.69 -23.31
N ARG A 128 2.09 4.83 -23.23
CA ARG A 128 1.28 5.20 -24.40
C ARG A 128 1.56 6.63 -24.85
N ALA A 129 1.78 7.56 -23.94
CA ALA A 129 2.15 8.93 -24.26
C ALA A 129 3.52 8.99 -24.95
N ALA A 130 4.53 8.28 -24.42
CA ALA A 130 5.87 8.19 -25.02
C ALA A 130 5.83 7.59 -26.43
N VAL A 131 5.09 6.50 -26.63
CA VAL A 131 4.90 5.89 -27.96
C VAL A 131 4.21 6.86 -28.92
N MET A 132 3.22 7.63 -28.44
CA MET A 132 2.54 8.63 -29.26
C MET A 132 3.47 9.75 -29.71
N HIS A 133 4.38 10.20 -28.85
CA HIS A 133 5.42 11.17 -29.22
C HIS A 133 6.33 10.61 -30.32
N ASP A 134 6.88 9.41 -30.14
CA ASP A 134 7.75 8.78 -31.14
C ASP A 134 7.03 8.55 -32.48
N ILE A 135 5.74 8.19 -32.46
CA ILE A 135 4.93 8.06 -33.69
C ILE A 135 4.81 9.41 -34.41
N CYS A 136 4.57 10.50 -33.68
CA CYS A 136 4.43 11.82 -34.28
C CYS A 136 5.74 12.30 -34.94
N ASP A 137 6.89 11.96 -34.36
CA ASP A 137 8.21 12.36 -34.85
C ASP A 137 8.68 11.52 -36.04
N MET A 138 8.32 10.24 -36.10
CA MET A 138 8.68 9.34 -37.20
C MET A 138 7.81 9.50 -38.46
N MET A 139 6.61 10.08 -38.33
CA MET A 139 5.64 10.14 -39.42
C MET A 139 5.77 11.44 -40.22
N PRO A 140 5.84 11.37 -41.57
CA PRO A 140 5.88 12.57 -42.42
C PRO A 140 4.65 13.47 -42.24
N GLU A 141 4.82 14.76 -42.55
CA GLU A 141 3.73 15.73 -42.49
C GLU A 141 2.58 15.31 -43.42
N GLY A 142 1.37 15.13 -42.85
CA GLY A 142 0.16 14.73 -43.59
C GLY A 142 -0.44 13.36 -43.23
N ILE A 143 0.28 12.44 -42.57
CA ILE A 143 -0.21 11.07 -42.24
C ILE A 143 -0.47 10.86 -40.73
N ARG A 144 -0.11 11.83 -39.89
CA ARG A 144 0.08 11.68 -38.43
C ARG A 144 -1.15 11.19 -37.63
N GLN A 145 -2.33 11.79 -37.81
CA GLN A 145 -3.46 11.54 -36.91
C GLN A 145 -4.21 10.21 -37.18
N ASN A 146 -4.27 9.75 -38.43
CA ASN A 146 -5.13 8.63 -38.79
C ASN A 146 -4.55 7.25 -38.41
N LYS A 147 -3.22 7.12 -38.31
CA LYS A 147 -2.56 5.82 -38.07
C LYS A 147 -2.10 5.58 -36.63
N ALA A 148 -2.04 6.61 -35.79
CA ALA A 148 -1.52 6.50 -34.42
C ALA A 148 -2.31 5.50 -33.56
N ARG A 149 -3.64 5.49 -33.66
CA ARG A 149 -4.50 4.56 -32.91
C ARG A 149 -4.24 3.09 -33.30
N THR A 150 -4.04 2.82 -34.58
CA THR A 150 -3.75 1.47 -35.10
C THR A 150 -2.38 0.97 -34.63
N ILE A 151 -1.37 1.85 -34.64
CA ILE A 151 -0.04 1.50 -34.11
C ILE A 151 -0.11 1.16 -32.61
N LEU A 152 -0.91 1.90 -31.82
CA LEU A 152 -1.14 1.58 -30.41
C LEU A 152 -1.88 0.25 -30.18
N GLN A 153 -2.72 -0.18 -31.13
CA GLN A 153 -3.34 -1.51 -31.09
C GLN A 153 -2.29 -2.59 -31.34
N HIS A 154 -1.41 -2.39 -32.34
CA HIS A 154 -0.29 -3.29 -32.60
C HIS A 154 0.67 -3.39 -31.41
N LEU A 155 0.98 -2.29 -30.73
CA LEU A 155 1.76 -2.31 -29.48
C LEU A 155 1.09 -3.18 -28.39
N SER A 156 -0.23 -3.02 -28.24
CA SER A 156 -1.00 -3.78 -27.24
C SER A 156 -1.03 -5.27 -27.56
N GLU A 157 -1.13 -5.62 -28.85
CA GLU A 157 -1.10 -7.00 -29.31
C GLU A 157 0.29 -7.62 -29.20
N ALA A 158 1.34 -6.91 -29.62
CA ALA A 158 2.72 -7.35 -29.45
C ALA A 158 3.05 -7.66 -27.98
N TRP A 159 2.53 -6.86 -27.04
CA TRP A 159 2.65 -7.14 -25.60
C TRP A 159 1.90 -8.42 -25.16
N ARG A 160 0.74 -8.74 -25.75
CA ARG A 160 0.02 -9.99 -25.48
C ARG A 160 0.76 -11.19 -26.05
N CYS A 161 1.23 -11.11 -27.29
CA CYS A 161 2.07 -12.13 -27.93
C CYS A 161 3.31 -12.41 -27.08
N TRP A 162 4.00 -11.37 -26.61
CA TRP A 162 5.15 -11.53 -25.72
C TRP A 162 4.80 -12.30 -24.44
N LYS A 163 3.68 -11.97 -23.76
CA LYS A 163 3.22 -12.69 -22.55
C LYS A 163 2.77 -14.13 -22.80
N ALA A 164 2.38 -14.46 -24.03
CA ALA A 164 1.94 -15.79 -24.45
C ALA A 164 3.07 -16.63 -25.07
N ASN A 165 4.26 -16.04 -25.27
CA ASN A 165 5.37 -16.63 -26.01
C ASN A 165 5.05 -16.97 -27.47
N ILE A 166 4.18 -16.17 -28.10
CA ILE A 166 3.83 -16.32 -29.51
C ILE A 166 4.71 -15.37 -30.33
N PRO A 167 5.34 -15.83 -31.43
CA PRO A 167 6.08 -14.95 -32.32
C PRO A 167 5.14 -13.91 -32.92
N TRP A 168 5.48 -12.63 -32.74
CA TRP A 168 4.73 -11.52 -33.29
C TRP A 168 5.41 -11.04 -34.57
N LYS A 169 4.79 -11.29 -35.71
CA LYS A 169 5.22 -10.78 -37.02
C LYS A 169 4.01 -10.37 -37.82
N ILE A 170 4.02 -9.14 -38.34
CA ILE A 170 2.91 -8.58 -39.13
C ILE A 170 3.38 -8.38 -40.57
N PRO A 171 2.75 -9.06 -41.56
CA PRO A 171 3.04 -8.80 -42.97
C PRO A 171 2.74 -7.35 -43.35
N GLY A 172 3.67 -6.68 -44.02
CA GLY A 172 3.47 -5.32 -44.54
C GLY A 172 3.56 -4.18 -43.51
N LEU A 173 3.99 -4.45 -42.27
CA LEU A 173 4.24 -3.38 -41.29
C LEU A 173 5.57 -2.67 -41.63
N PRO A 174 5.63 -1.32 -41.65
CA PRO A 174 6.89 -0.61 -41.86
C PRO A 174 7.93 -0.93 -40.77
N ILE A 175 9.15 -1.25 -41.20
CA ILE A 175 10.26 -1.63 -40.31
C ILE A 175 10.52 -0.62 -39.17
N PRO A 176 10.47 0.72 -39.39
CA PRO A 176 10.65 1.68 -38.29
C PRO A 176 9.59 1.54 -37.19
N VAL A 177 8.34 1.28 -37.57
CA VAL A 177 7.22 1.08 -36.63
C VAL A 177 7.37 -0.25 -35.89
N GLU A 178 7.77 -1.32 -36.59
CA GLU A 178 8.05 -2.63 -35.99
C GLU A 178 9.14 -2.50 -34.92
N ASN A 179 10.27 -1.87 -35.25
CA ASN A 179 11.39 -1.67 -34.33
C ASN A 179 11.01 -0.81 -33.11
N MET A 180 10.23 0.25 -33.32
CA MET A 180 9.70 1.07 -32.22
C MET A 180 8.82 0.23 -31.28
N ILE A 181 7.88 -0.56 -31.82
CA ILE A 181 7.04 -1.45 -31.01
C ILE A 181 7.89 -2.44 -30.23
N LEU A 182 8.85 -3.12 -30.86
CA LEU A 182 9.72 -4.09 -30.20
C LEU A 182 10.55 -3.45 -29.07
N ARG A 183 11.06 -2.23 -29.28
CA ARG A 183 11.76 -1.46 -28.24
C ARG A 183 10.88 -1.22 -27.00
N TYR A 184 9.65 -0.75 -27.19
CA TYR A 184 8.73 -0.48 -26.07
C TYR A 184 8.18 -1.76 -25.42
N VAL A 185 7.96 -2.82 -26.20
CA VAL A 185 7.59 -4.14 -25.67
C VAL A 185 8.72 -4.69 -24.79
N LYS A 186 9.98 -4.55 -25.23
CA LYS A 186 11.14 -4.93 -24.42
C LYS A 186 11.23 -4.09 -23.14
N ALA A 187 11.11 -2.78 -23.23
CA ALA A 187 11.14 -1.91 -22.04
C ALA A 187 10.05 -2.30 -21.02
N LYS A 188 8.84 -2.60 -21.49
CA LYS A 188 7.73 -3.08 -20.65
C LYS A 188 8.00 -4.48 -20.07
N ALA A 189 8.61 -5.38 -20.86
CA ALA A 189 9.02 -6.71 -20.40
C ALA A 189 10.05 -6.62 -19.27
N ASP A 190 11.07 -5.78 -19.41
CA ASP A 190 12.11 -5.57 -18.40
C ASP A 190 11.48 -5.05 -17.09
N TRP A 191 10.64 -4.01 -17.17
CA TRP A 191 9.89 -3.50 -16.01
C TRP A 191 9.03 -4.57 -15.35
N TRP A 192 8.30 -5.36 -16.15
CA TRP A 192 7.39 -6.39 -15.66
C TRP A 192 8.14 -7.53 -14.95
N THR A 193 9.28 -7.94 -15.49
CA THR A 193 10.15 -8.99 -14.93
C THR A 193 10.85 -8.52 -13.67
N ASN A 194 11.45 -7.32 -13.67
CA ASN A 194 12.09 -6.72 -12.50
C ASN A 194 11.09 -6.58 -11.33
N THR A 195 9.88 -6.09 -11.61
CA THR A 195 8.80 -6.00 -10.62
C THR A 195 8.39 -7.39 -10.10
N SER A 196 8.46 -8.42 -10.94
CA SER A 196 8.16 -9.80 -10.54
C SER A 196 9.21 -10.36 -9.58
N HIS A 197 10.50 -10.18 -9.88
CA HIS A 197 11.59 -10.61 -9.00
C HIS A 197 11.59 -9.84 -7.67
N TYR A 198 11.42 -8.51 -7.71
CA TYR A 198 11.31 -7.69 -6.51
C TYR A 198 10.20 -8.18 -5.58
N ASN A 199 8.99 -8.41 -6.12
CA ASN A 199 7.88 -8.91 -5.31
C ASN A 199 8.09 -10.35 -4.85
N ARG A 200 8.73 -11.20 -5.67
CA ARG A 200 9.04 -12.58 -5.26
C ARG A 200 9.97 -12.60 -4.06
N GLU A 201 11.00 -11.75 -4.06
CA GLU A 201 11.94 -11.68 -2.93
C GLU A 201 11.28 -11.11 -1.67
N ARG A 202 10.38 -10.13 -1.80
CA ARG A 202 9.59 -9.63 -0.67
C ARG A 202 8.69 -10.70 -0.07
N ILE A 203 8.03 -11.49 -0.92
CA ILE A 203 7.21 -12.63 -0.48
C ILE A 203 8.09 -13.67 0.23
N ARG A 204 9.25 -14.01 -0.35
CA ARG A 204 10.20 -14.98 0.23
C ARG A 204 10.68 -14.56 1.62
N ARG A 205 10.97 -13.26 1.82
CA ARG A 205 11.40 -12.70 3.11
C ARG A 205 10.28 -12.55 4.15
N GLY A 206 9.03 -12.87 3.80
CA GLY A 206 7.88 -12.66 4.69
C GLY A 206 7.56 -11.18 4.94
N ALA A 207 7.94 -10.27 4.02
CA ALA A 207 7.59 -8.86 4.15
C ALA A 207 6.07 -8.64 4.01
N THR A 208 5.56 -7.48 4.46
CA THR A 208 4.16 -7.13 4.28
C THR A 208 3.81 -6.99 2.79
N VAL A 209 3.01 -7.94 2.28
CA VAL A 209 2.58 -8.01 0.88
C VAL A 209 1.08 -8.28 0.82
N ASP A 210 0.38 -7.61 -0.10
CA ASP A 210 -1.06 -7.78 -0.26
C ASP A 210 -1.38 -9.12 -0.93
N LYS A 211 -2.51 -9.73 -0.56
CA LYS A 211 -3.00 -10.99 -1.17
C LYS A 211 -3.06 -10.93 -2.70
N THR A 212 -3.45 -9.78 -3.26
CA THR A 212 -3.53 -9.57 -4.72
C THR A 212 -2.16 -9.58 -5.38
N VAL A 213 -1.13 -9.05 -4.70
CA VAL A 213 0.26 -9.08 -5.19
C VAL A 213 0.78 -10.51 -5.21
N CYS A 214 0.49 -11.33 -4.19
CA CYS A 214 0.87 -12.74 -4.20
C CYS A 214 0.27 -13.51 -5.38
N LYS A 215 -1.05 -13.35 -5.63
CA LYS A 215 -1.73 -13.98 -6.77
C LYS A 215 -1.17 -13.51 -8.11
N LYS A 216 -0.96 -12.19 -8.26
CA LYS A 216 -0.34 -11.61 -9.47
C LYS A 216 1.07 -12.20 -9.66
N ASN A 217 1.90 -12.19 -8.63
CA ASN A 217 3.29 -12.67 -8.71
C ASN A 217 3.37 -14.14 -9.13
N LEU A 218 2.52 -15.01 -8.57
CA LEU A 218 2.43 -16.41 -9.01
C LEU A 218 2.14 -16.49 -10.51
N GLY A 219 1.09 -15.82 -10.99
CA GLY A 219 0.76 -15.81 -12.43
C GLY A 219 1.86 -15.22 -13.31
N ARG A 220 2.68 -14.29 -12.80
CA ARG A 220 3.85 -13.77 -13.51
C ARG A 220 4.97 -14.81 -13.60
N LEU A 221 5.32 -15.44 -12.48
CA LEU A 221 6.39 -16.45 -12.44
C LEU A 221 6.03 -17.70 -13.25
N THR A 222 4.78 -18.15 -13.23
CA THR A 222 4.32 -19.26 -14.08
C THR A 222 4.52 -18.95 -15.56
N ARG A 223 4.25 -17.72 -16.00
CA ARG A 223 4.50 -17.31 -17.39
C ARG A 223 5.99 -17.26 -17.72
N LEU A 224 6.82 -16.73 -16.82
CA LEU A 224 8.27 -16.71 -17.03
C LEU A 224 8.86 -18.12 -17.12
N PHE A 225 8.41 -19.02 -16.24
CA PHE A 225 8.81 -20.42 -16.25
C PHE A 225 8.43 -21.09 -17.57
N LEU A 226 7.17 -20.98 -18.02
CA LEU A 226 6.73 -21.60 -19.27
C LEU A 226 7.47 -21.04 -20.50
N LYS A 227 7.80 -19.74 -20.51
CA LYS A 227 8.63 -19.14 -21.57
C LYS A 227 10.03 -19.77 -21.61
N ALA A 228 10.68 -19.90 -20.46
CA ALA A 228 12.00 -20.52 -20.36
C ALA A 228 11.96 -22.02 -20.70
N GLU A 229 10.89 -22.71 -20.33
CA GLU A 229 10.73 -24.14 -20.62
C GLU A 229 10.50 -24.39 -22.12
N GLN A 230 9.72 -23.55 -22.79
CA GLN A 230 9.56 -23.62 -24.25
C GLN A 230 10.88 -23.38 -24.98
N GLU A 231 11.68 -22.43 -24.50
CA GLU A 231 13.02 -22.17 -25.02
C GLU A 231 13.96 -23.37 -24.81
N ARG A 232 13.93 -23.98 -23.62
CA ARG A 232 14.73 -25.18 -23.30
C ARG A 232 14.41 -26.35 -24.22
N GLN A 233 13.13 -26.58 -24.51
CA GLN A 233 12.66 -27.64 -25.41
C GLN A 233 13.04 -27.35 -26.86
N HIS A 234 12.91 -26.10 -27.31
CA HIS A 234 13.36 -25.69 -28.63
C HIS A 234 14.87 -25.91 -28.82
N ASN A 235 15.67 -25.51 -27.83
CA ASN A 235 17.12 -25.68 -27.87
C ASN A 235 17.53 -27.14 -27.85
N TYR A 236 16.86 -28.01 -27.10
CA TYR A 236 17.13 -29.45 -27.14
C TYR A 236 16.92 -30.05 -28.55
N LEU A 237 15.85 -29.66 -29.24
CA LEU A 237 15.60 -30.14 -30.62
C LEU A 237 16.58 -29.54 -31.64
N LYS A 238 17.05 -28.32 -31.38
CA LYS A 238 17.98 -27.61 -32.26
C LYS A 238 19.42 -28.10 -32.11
N ASP A 239 19.87 -28.26 -30.86
CA ASP A 239 21.24 -28.63 -30.51
C ASP A 239 21.43 -30.16 -30.52
N GLY A 240 20.33 -30.91 -30.44
CA GLY A 240 20.31 -32.37 -30.37
C GLY A 240 20.37 -32.91 -28.94
N PRO A 241 20.39 -34.24 -28.77
CA PRO A 241 20.47 -34.86 -27.46
C PRO A 241 21.74 -34.44 -26.70
N TYR A 242 21.58 -33.99 -25.45
CA TYR A 242 22.72 -33.66 -24.59
C TYR A 242 23.52 -34.88 -24.13
N ILE A 243 22.94 -36.08 -24.23
CA ILE A 243 23.64 -37.34 -23.98
C ILE A 243 24.30 -37.80 -25.29
N SER A 244 25.60 -38.09 -25.23
CA SER A 244 26.29 -38.65 -26.38
C SER A 244 25.87 -40.11 -26.61
N ALA A 245 26.00 -40.59 -27.84
CA ALA A 245 25.67 -41.98 -28.15
C ALA A 245 26.54 -42.97 -27.35
N GLU A 246 27.81 -42.64 -27.11
CA GLU A 246 28.75 -43.46 -26.33
C GLU A 246 28.31 -43.56 -24.86
N GLU A 247 27.96 -42.44 -24.23
CA GLU A 247 27.44 -42.42 -22.86
C GLU A 247 26.12 -43.19 -22.75
N ALA A 248 25.24 -43.03 -23.73
CA ALA A 248 23.96 -43.74 -23.76
C ALA A 248 24.16 -45.27 -23.83
N VAL A 249 25.10 -45.74 -24.67
CA VAL A 249 25.45 -47.17 -24.75
C VAL A 249 26.07 -47.66 -23.44
N ALA A 250 27.00 -46.91 -22.84
CA ALA A 250 27.63 -47.29 -21.58
C ALA A 250 26.61 -47.42 -20.43
N ILE A 251 25.66 -46.48 -20.32
CA ILE A 251 24.56 -46.56 -19.35
C ILE A 251 23.70 -47.79 -19.62
N TYR A 252 23.33 -48.03 -20.88
CA TYR A 252 22.49 -49.17 -21.24
C TYR A 252 23.18 -50.51 -20.90
N THR A 253 24.44 -50.68 -21.29
CA THR A 253 25.21 -51.91 -21.02
C THR A 253 25.47 -52.14 -19.53
N THR A 254 25.57 -51.08 -18.72
CA THR A 254 25.74 -51.22 -17.27
C THR A 254 24.46 -51.71 -16.57
N MET A 255 23.29 -51.43 -17.16
CA MET A 255 21.98 -51.80 -16.60
C MET A 255 21.50 -53.20 -17.04
N VAL A 256 22.12 -53.79 -18.07
CA VAL A 256 21.82 -55.14 -18.60
C VAL A 256 22.79 -56.15 -18.01
#